data_AF-A0AAV2YKQ0-F1
#
_entry.id   AF-A0AAV2YKQ0-F1
#
_cell.length_a   1.000
_cell.length_b   1.000
_cell.length_c   1.000
_cell.angle_alpha   90.00
_cell.angle_beta   90.00
_cell.angle_gamma   90.00
#
_symmetry.space_group_name_H-M   'P 1'
#
loop_
_entity.id
_entity.type
_entity.pdbx_description
1 polymer ?
#
loop_
_entity_poly.entity_id
_entity_poly.type
_entity_poly.pdbx_seq_one_letter_code
_entity_poly.pdbx_strand_id
1 'polypeptide(L)'
;MSTYSLDEIRRLAETDPAKLEQEYQACRKATANLAQRARDGIAARTANPPVGKFQTWAQSYGQRYIYTGSVKPIAHMMAIVGVTGCAIEWWCHHRHANKHKAEAAHH
;
A
#
# COMPACT_ATOMS: atom_id res chain seq x y z
N MET A 1 -17.54 4.86 -12.92
CA MET A 1 -17.34 5.38 -14.28
C MET A 1 -18.45 4.75 -15.10
N SER A 2 -19.47 5.52 -15.50
CA SER A 2 -20.59 4.98 -16.26
C SER A 2 -20.07 4.62 -17.66
N THR A 3 -19.99 3.35 -17.99
CA THR A 3 -19.49 2.87 -19.29
C THR A 3 -20.63 2.92 -20.28
N TYR A 4 -20.87 4.09 -20.87
CA TYR A 4 -21.76 4.21 -22.02
C TYR A 4 -21.09 3.63 -23.27
N SER A 5 -21.84 2.84 -24.03
CA SER A 5 -21.44 2.43 -25.37
C SER A 5 -21.56 3.59 -26.37
N LEU A 6 -20.87 3.48 -27.52
CA LEU A 6 -20.93 4.50 -28.57
C LEU A 6 -22.36 4.77 -29.06
N ASP A 7 -23.18 3.72 -29.15
CA ASP A 7 -24.57 3.83 -29.59
C ASP A 7 -25.45 4.55 -28.55
N GLU A 8 -25.21 4.33 -27.26
CA GLU A 8 -25.91 5.04 -26.19
C GLU A 8 -25.53 6.52 -26.13
N ILE A 9 -24.25 6.85 -26.39
CA ILE A 9 -23.79 8.24 -26.49
C ILE A 9 -24.47 8.94 -27.67
N ARG A 10 -24.55 8.27 -28.82
CA ARG A 10 -25.19 8.79 -30.02
C ARG A 10 -26.68 9.03 -29.82
N ARG A 11 -27.36 8.06 -29.17
CA ARG A 11 -28.76 8.18 -28.79
C ARG A 11 -28.98 9.32 -27.79
N LEU A 12 -28.13 9.46 -26.78
CA LEU A 12 -28.19 10.58 -25.82
C LEU A 12 -27.96 11.93 -26.50
N ALA A 13 -27.05 12.02 -27.46
CA ALA A 13 -26.83 13.25 -28.23
C ALA A 13 -28.08 13.68 -29.01
N GLU A 14 -28.85 12.72 -29.53
CA GLU A 14 -30.08 12.98 -30.28
C GLU A 14 -31.29 13.23 -29.38
N THR A 15 -31.40 12.55 -28.23
CA THR A 15 -32.59 12.62 -27.37
C THR A 15 -32.48 13.57 -26.18
N ASP A 16 -31.29 13.80 -25.64
CA ASP A 16 -31.06 14.62 -24.45
C ASP A 16 -29.61 15.16 -24.40
N PRO A 17 -29.29 16.19 -25.19
CA PRO A 17 -27.94 16.75 -25.27
C PRO A 17 -27.48 17.40 -23.96
N ALA A 18 -28.41 17.90 -23.14
CA ALA A 18 -28.09 18.52 -21.85
C ALA A 18 -27.55 17.49 -20.85
N LYS A 19 -28.14 16.29 -20.81
CA LYS A 19 -27.65 15.18 -19.99
C LYS A 19 -26.28 14.68 -20.45
N LEU A 20 -26.04 14.61 -21.77
CA LEU A 20 -24.73 14.25 -22.32
C LEU A 20 -23.65 15.25 -21.90
N GLU A 21 -23.94 16.56 -21.98
CA GLU A 21 -23.02 17.59 -21.54
C GLU A 21 -22.72 17.48 -20.03
N GLN A 22 -23.74 17.22 -19.21
CA GLN A 22 -23.56 17.02 -17.77
C GLN A 22 -22.64 15.83 -17.44
N GLU A 23 -22.85 14.69 -18.10
CA GLU A 23 -22.00 13.50 -17.96
C GLU A 23 -20.56 13.75 -18.44
N TYR A 24 -20.40 14.50 -19.53
CA TYR A 24 -19.09 14.91 -20.03
C TYR A 24 -18.35 15.81 -19.02
N GLN A 25 -19.03 16.82 -18.47
CA GLN A 25 -18.47 17.70 -17.45
C GLN A 25 -18.14 16.93 -16.16
N ALA A 26 -18.99 15.97 -15.77
CA ALA A 26 -18.75 15.09 -14.63
C ALA A 26 -17.51 14.21 -14.83
N CYS A 27 -17.35 13.61 -16.02
CA CYS A 27 -16.17 12.83 -16.38
C CYS A 27 -14.89 13.69 -16.39
N ARG A 28 -14.96 14.91 -16.94
CA ARG A 28 -13.83 15.86 -16.91
C ARG A 28 -13.44 16.21 -15.48
N LYS A 29 -14.42 16.53 -14.63
CA LYS A 29 -14.20 16.83 -13.21
C LYS A 29 -13.61 15.63 -12.46
N ALA A 30 -14.12 14.43 -12.70
CA ALA A 30 -13.58 13.20 -12.10
C ALA A 30 -12.12 12.95 -12.51
N THR A 31 -11.80 13.16 -13.77
CA THR A 31 -10.43 13.04 -14.30
C THR A 31 -9.50 14.10 -13.70
N ALA A 32 -9.96 15.35 -13.62
CA ALA A 32 -9.21 16.43 -12.97
C ALA A 32 -8.95 16.14 -11.48
N ASN A 33 -9.95 15.62 -10.76
CA ASN A 33 -9.82 15.23 -9.36
C ASN A 33 -8.83 14.08 -9.18
N LEU A 34 -8.83 13.09 -10.07
CA LEU A 34 -7.86 12.00 -10.05
C LEU A 34 -6.43 12.53 -10.26
N ALA A 35 -6.24 13.39 -11.26
CA ALA A 35 -4.95 14.01 -11.53
C ALA A 35 -4.48 14.88 -10.35
N GLN A 36 -5.39 15.62 -9.71
CA GLN A 36 -5.07 16.43 -8.53
C GLN A 36 -4.65 15.55 -7.35
N ARG A 37 -5.41 14.49 -7.05
CA ARG A 37 -5.04 13.52 -6.00
C ARG A 37 -3.68 12.88 -6.23
N ALA A 38 -3.34 12.58 -7.49
CA ALA A 38 -2.03 12.06 -7.84
C ALA A 38 -0.93 13.09 -7.55
N ARG A 39 -1.14 14.37 -7.92
CA ARG A 39 -0.21 15.47 -7.62
C ARG A 39 -0.06 15.71 -6.11
N ASP A 40 -1.17 15.74 -5.37
CA ASP A 40 -1.17 15.91 -3.92
C ASP A 40 -0.41 14.76 -3.23
N GLY A 41 -0.58 13.53 -3.74
CA GLY A 41 0.17 12.37 -3.27
C GLY A 41 1.68 12.47 -3.50
N ILE A 42 2.12 13.10 -4.60
CA ILE A 42 3.54 13.38 -4.88
C ILE A 42 4.05 14.52 -3.99
N ALA A 43 3.26 15.58 -3.83
CA ALA A 43 3.59 16.73 -2.99
C ALA A 43 3.74 16.32 -1.52
N ALA A 44 2.84 15.49 -0.98
CA ALA A 44 2.94 14.98 0.39
C ALA A 44 4.24 14.17 0.64
N ARG A 45 4.79 13.53 -0.39
CA ARG A 45 6.07 12.78 -0.30
C ARG A 45 7.30 13.69 -0.27
N THR A 46 7.15 14.96 -0.66
CA THR A 46 8.26 15.91 -0.84
C THR A 46 8.18 17.12 0.10
N ALA A 47 6.99 17.45 0.61
CA ALA A 47 6.73 18.62 1.45
C ALA A 47 7.30 18.51 2.87
N ASN A 48 7.47 17.30 3.40
CA ASN A 48 8.03 17.09 4.74
C ASN A 48 9.47 16.56 4.62
N PRO A 49 10.48 17.43 4.76
CA PRO A 49 11.86 16.97 4.82
C PRO A 49 12.04 16.04 6.03
N PRO A 50 12.75 14.92 5.88
CA PRO A 50 12.91 13.97 6.96
C PRO A 50 13.75 14.59 8.08
N VAL A 51 13.18 14.66 9.28
CA VAL A 51 13.79 15.35 10.43
C VAL A 51 14.83 14.47 11.15
N GLY A 52 14.84 13.16 10.87
CA GLY A 52 15.76 12.20 11.47
C GLY A 52 16.20 11.05 10.55
N LYS A 53 17.20 10.28 11.02
CA LYS A 53 17.82 9.16 10.26
C LYS A 53 16.80 8.08 9.88
N PHE A 54 15.90 7.72 10.79
CA PHE A 54 14.85 6.73 10.52
C PHE A 54 13.86 7.22 9.46
N GLN A 55 13.40 8.47 9.56
CA GLN A 55 12.50 9.06 8.56
C GLN A 55 13.16 9.13 7.18
N THR A 56 14.44 9.47 7.13
CA THR A 56 15.24 9.48 5.88
C THR A 56 15.31 8.08 5.27
N TRP A 57 15.62 7.06 6.10
CA TRP A 57 15.62 5.67 5.68
C TRP A 57 14.25 5.22 5.19
N ALA A 58 13.18 5.48 5.95
CA ALA A 58 11.81 5.09 5.62
C ALA A 58 11.34 5.74 4.31
N GLN A 59 11.64 7.02 4.10
CA GLN A 59 11.31 7.73 2.87
C GLN A 59 12.10 7.15 1.68
N SER A 60 13.38 6.86 1.84
CA SER A 60 14.20 6.21 0.80
C SER A 60 13.71 4.81 0.44
N TYR A 61 13.26 4.04 1.43
CA TYR A 61 12.69 2.71 1.27
C TYR A 61 11.33 2.77 0.56
N GLY A 62 10.48 3.72 0.94
CA GLY A 62 9.19 3.97 0.29
C GLY A 62 9.34 4.31 -1.20
N GLN A 63 10.30 5.18 -1.54
CA GLN A 63 10.61 5.52 -2.94
C GLN A 63 11.14 4.33 -3.74
N ARG A 64 11.92 3.42 -3.15
CA ARG A 64 12.46 2.26 -3.86
C ARG A 64 11.43 1.15 -4.07
N TYR A 65 10.59 0.86 -3.07
CA TYR A 65 9.81 -0.37 -3.05
C TYR A 65 8.29 -0.21 -2.92
N ILE A 66 7.81 0.87 -2.29
CA ILE A 66 6.37 1.07 -2.06
C ILE A 66 5.74 1.81 -3.24
N TYR A 67 6.33 2.93 -3.66
CA TYR A 67 5.76 3.76 -4.71
C TYR A 67 6.03 3.26 -6.14
N THR A 68 6.88 2.24 -6.28
CA THR A 68 7.19 1.58 -7.56
C THR A 68 6.28 0.37 -7.84
N GLY A 69 5.38 0.02 -6.91
CA GLY A 69 4.51 -1.17 -7.04
C GLY A 69 5.24 -2.50 -6.87
N SER A 70 6.42 -2.50 -6.23
CA SER A 70 7.18 -3.73 -6.00
C SER A 70 6.51 -4.64 -4.96
N VAL A 71 6.62 -5.95 -5.13
CA VAL A 71 6.18 -6.97 -4.14
C VAL A 71 7.16 -7.13 -2.97
N LYS A 72 8.36 -6.54 -3.07
CA LYS A 72 9.42 -6.63 -2.05
C LYS A 72 8.99 -6.24 -0.64
N PRO A 73 8.15 -5.22 -0.39
CA PRO A 73 7.67 -4.89 0.95
C PRO A 73 6.92 -6.05 1.61
N ILE A 74 6.10 -6.79 0.86
CA ILE A 74 5.37 -7.96 1.38
C ILE A 74 6.38 -9.06 1.74
N ALA A 75 7.34 -9.33 0.86
CA ALA A 75 8.40 -10.31 1.12
C ALA A 75 9.23 -9.96 2.36
N HIS A 76 9.59 -8.68 2.56
CA HIS A 76 10.29 -8.24 3.77
C HIS A 76 9.45 -8.43 5.03
N MET A 77 8.15 -8.13 4.99
CA MET A 77 7.26 -8.36 6.14
C MET A 77 7.17 -9.86 6.48
N MET A 78 7.02 -10.73 5.47
CA MET A 78 7.00 -12.18 5.67
C MET A 78 8.32 -12.69 6.23
N ALA A 79 9.46 -12.16 5.77
CA ALA A 79 10.76 -12.52 6.30
C ALA A 79 10.92 -12.10 7.77
N ILE A 80 10.49 -10.89 8.15
CA ILE A 80 10.51 -10.43 9.55
C ILE A 80 9.67 -11.36 10.43
N VAL A 81 8.44 -11.68 10.01
CA VAL A 81 7.55 -12.57 10.77
C VAL A 81 8.16 -13.97 10.89
N GLY A 82 8.66 -14.55 9.80
CA GLY A 82 9.27 -15.87 9.80
C GLY A 82 10.48 -15.97 10.73
N VAL A 83 11.42 -15.03 10.61
CA VAL A 83 12.63 -15.00 11.46
C VAL A 83 12.27 -14.79 12.93
N THR A 84 11.35 -13.87 13.21
CA THR A 84 10.91 -13.59 14.59
C THR A 84 10.24 -14.82 15.21
N GLY A 85 9.38 -15.51 14.46
CA GLY A 85 8.74 -16.75 14.90
C GLY A 85 9.76 -17.84 15.25
N CYS A 86 10.73 -18.10 14.36
CA CYS A 86 11.79 -19.08 14.61
C CYS A 86 12.65 -18.71 15.82
N ALA A 87 12.98 -17.43 16.01
CA ALA A 87 13.78 -16.97 17.15
C ALA A 87 13.05 -17.18 18.49
N ILE A 88 11.74 -16.88 18.54
CA ILE A 88 10.91 -17.10 19.73
C ILE A 88 10.77 -18.59 20.03
N GLU A 89 10.52 -19.42 19.00
CA GLU A 89 10.42 -20.87 19.16
C GLU A 89 11.73 -21.47 19.69
N TRP A 90 12.86 -21.06 19.11
CA TRP A 90 14.18 -21.49 19.59
C TRP A 90 14.39 -21.09 21.05
N TRP A 91 14.09 -19.85 21.43
CA TRP A 91 14.21 -19.39 22.82
C TRP A 91 13.31 -20.21 23.76
N CYS A 92 12.07 -20.46 23.37
CA CYS A 92 11.10 -21.17 24.19
C CYS A 92 11.47 -22.65 24.39
N HIS A 93 11.84 -23.34 23.30
CA HIS A 93 12.28 -24.74 23.34
C HIS A 93 13.63 -24.91 24.03
N HIS A 94 14.58 -23.99 23.84
CA HIS A 94 15.87 -24.05 24.53
C HIS A 94 15.70 -23.88 26.04
N ARG A 95 14.79 -22.99 26.47
CA ARG A 95 14.44 -22.83 27.89
C ARG A 95 13.68 -24.02 28.46
N HIS A 96 12.78 -24.65 27.70
CA HIS A 96 12.09 -25.87 28.12
C HIS A 96 13.06 -27.07 28.23
N ALA A 97 13.95 -27.25 27.26
CA ALA A 97 14.95 -28.32 27.28
C ALA A 97 15.91 -28.18 28.49
N ASN A 98 16.30 -26.95 28.85
CA ASN A 98 17.15 -26.72 30.02
C ASN A 98 16.39 -26.97 31.34
N LYS A 99 15.08 -26.70 31.40
CA LYS A 99 14.25 -27.06 32.56
C LYS A 99 14.12 -28.58 32.73
N HIS A 100 13.84 -29.31 31.65
CA HIS A 100 13.76 -30.77 31.71
C HIS A 100 15.11 -31.43 32.05
N LYS A 101 16.23 -30.87 31.58
CA LYS A 101 17.57 -31.32 31.99
C LYS A 101 17.87 -31.01 33.46
N ALA A 102 17.41 -29.88 33.97
CA ALA A 102 17.56 -29.53 35.39
C ALA A 102 16.68 -30.42 36.29
N GLU A 103 15.46 -30.74 35.86
CA GLU A 103 14.58 -31.69 36.54
C GLU A 103 15.16 -33.12 36.50
N ALA A 104 15.69 -33.56 35.36
CA ALA A 104 16.33 -34.86 35.23
C ALA A 104 17.64 -35.02 36.01
N ALA A 105 18.34 -33.91 36.33
CA ALA A 105 19.55 -33.94 37.15
C ALA A 105 19.26 -33.89 38.67
N HIS A 106 18.00 -33.65 39.07
CA HIS A 106 17.56 -33.59 40.46
C HIS A 106 16.90 -34.89 40.96
N HIS A 107 16.74 -35.88 40.07
CA HIS A 107 16.32 -37.25 40.36
C HIS A 107 17.54 -38.20 40.33
#